data_AF-A0A061DZW3-F1
#
_entry.id   AF-A0A061DZW3-F1
#
_cell.length_a   1.000
_cell.length_b   1.000
_cell.length_c   1.000
_cell.angle_alpha   90.00
_cell.angle_beta   90.00
_cell.angle_gamma   90.00
#
_symmetry.space_group_name_H-M   'P 1'
#
loop_
_entity.id
_entity.type
_entity.pdbx_description
1 polymer ?
#
loop_
_entity_poly.entity_id
_entity_poly.type
_entity_poly.pdbx_seq_one_letter_code
_entity_poly.pdbx_strand_id
1 'polypeptide(L)'
;MELKPGLSALVSGAASGIGKALSLALAGKGVFVTVVDFSEERGKEVASLVEKENSKFHGNLGFPSAIFVKCDVTNTRDITLAFEKHLATYGGLDICINSAGISNPVPFQKDETDGTKTWRHTINVNLIAVVDCTRLAIKTMQALQKPGVIINLGSAAGLYPAYVDPIYSGSKAGVVMFTRSLAPYKRQGIRVNVLCPEFVQTEMGEKLGHRFISLMGGFVPMEMVVKGALELIMDKSRAGSCLWITNRRGMEYWPTPIEEAKYLLRSSASSRKKISLQAPLSTQLPPSFEKVVVHTLSHHFRDATHIVRVPLKLPIESDHVLLKIIYAGVNASDVNFSSGRYFQGSNKDLSSLLPFDAGFEAVGIIAAVGDSVSDLKVGTPAAVMTYGGYAEFITVPSKHILPIGRPDPEVIAMLTSGLTASIALDKAGQMESRKVVLVTAAAGGTGQFAVQLAKLAGNKVVATCGGKEKARLLKELGVDRVIDYKIEDIKTGYSG
;
A
#
# COMPACT_ATOMS: atom_id res chain seq x y z
N MET A 1 2.15 22.56 -10.25
CA MET A 1 2.73 23.18 -11.46
C MET A 1 1.94 24.44 -11.76
N GLU A 2 2.47 25.41 -12.50
CA GLU A 2 1.63 26.55 -12.91
C GLU A 2 0.72 26.11 -14.05
N LEU A 3 -0.59 26.37 -13.93
CA LEU A 3 -1.55 26.14 -15.02
C LEU A 3 -1.53 27.35 -15.95
N LYS A 4 -1.04 27.15 -17.16
CA LYS A 4 -0.95 28.18 -18.20
C LYS A 4 -1.41 27.63 -19.56
N PRO A 5 -1.82 28.51 -20.49
CA PRO A 5 -2.19 28.09 -21.83
C PRO A 5 -1.07 27.30 -22.52
N GLY A 6 -1.45 26.27 -23.28
CA GLY A 6 -0.54 25.46 -24.10
C GLY A 6 -0.01 24.19 -23.43
N LEU A 7 -0.38 23.94 -22.17
CA LEU A 7 -0.20 22.62 -21.56
C LEU A 7 -1.16 21.60 -22.16
N SER A 8 -0.86 20.31 -22.05
CA SER A 8 -1.73 19.22 -22.52
C SER A 8 -2.21 18.31 -21.39
N ALA A 9 -3.48 17.90 -21.47
CA ALA A 9 -4.10 16.98 -20.53
C ALA A 9 -4.78 15.79 -21.22
N LEU A 10 -4.67 14.60 -20.63
CA LEU A 10 -5.45 13.43 -21.00
C LEU A 10 -6.40 13.10 -19.86
N VAL A 11 -7.71 13.05 -20.14
CA VAL A 11 -8.75 12.80 -19.13
C VAL A 11 -9.57 11.59 -19.54
N SER A 12 -9.57 10.53 -18.73
CA SER A 12 -10.42 9.34 -18.94
C SER A 12 -11.74 9.45 -18.20
N GLY A 13 -12.82 8.88 -18.75
CA GLY A 13 -14.17 9.09 -18.23
C GLY A 13 -14.65 10.53 -18.43
N ALA A 14 -14.17 11.17 -19.50
CA ALA A 14 -14.33 12.61 -19.72
C ALA A 14 -15.67 13.00 -20.36
N ALA A 15 -16.49 12.05 -20.82
CA ALA A 15 -17.74 12.36 -21.50
C ALA A 15 -18.89 12.76 -20.55
N SER A 16 -18.74 12.56 -19.24
CA SER A 16 -19.78 12.90 -18.26
C SER A 16 -19.22 13.27 -16.88
N GLY A 17 -20.12 13.75 -16.01
CA GLY A 17 -19.85 13.97 -14.58
C GLY A 17 -18.58 14.76 -14.28
N ILE A 18 -17.77 14.21 -13.37
CA ILE A 18 -16.53 14.86 -12.89
C ILE A 18 -15.50 14.99 -14.02
N GLY A 19 -15.34 13.97 -14.88
CA GLY A 19 -14.38 14.02 -15.99
C GLY A 19 -14.72 15.12 -17.00
N LYS A 20 -16.00 15.29 -17.34
CA LYS A 20 -16.48 16.42 -18.18
C LYS A 20 -16.17 17.76 -17.52
N ALA A 21 -16.51 17.91 -16.25
CA ALA A 21 -16.29 19.16 -15.50
C ALA A 21 -14.79 19.53 -15.42
N LEU A 22 -13.91 18.55 -15.17
CA LEU A 22 -12.46 18.77 -15.14
C LEU A 22 -11.89 19.10 -16.51
N SER A 23 -12.39 18.47 -17.58
CA SER A 23 -11.99 18.77 -18.96
C SER A 23 -12.31 20.23 -19.32
N LEU A 24 -13.52 20.69 -19.00
CA LEU A 24 -13.94 22.08 -19.23
C LEU A 24 -13.17 23.07 -18.36
N ALA A 25 -12.90 22.73 -17.10
CA ALA A 25 -12.13 23.58 -16.20
C ALA A 25 -10.67 23.76 -16.66
N LEU A 26 -10.04 22.70 -17.19
CA LEU A 26 -8.72 22.76 -17.79
C LEU A 26 -8.73 23.58 -19.09
N ALA A 27 -9.74 23.42 -19.94
CA ALA A 27 -9.93 24.24 -21.14
C ALA A 27 -10.09 25.73 -20.80
N GLY A 28 -10.81 26.05 -19.72
CA GLY A 28 -10.93 27.40 -19.16
C GLY A 28 -9.61 27.98 -18.61
N LYS A 29 -8.52 27.23 -18.66
CA LYS A 29 -7.14 27.68 -18.38
C LYS A 29 -6.23 27.62 -19.62
N GLY A 30 -6.79 27.37 -20.79
CA GLY A 30 -6.06 27.23 -22.06
C GLY A 30 -5.30 25.91 -22.20
N VAL A 31 -5.66 24.88 -21.44
CA VAL A 31 -5.03 23.55 -21.54
C VAL A 31 -5.67 22.76 -22.67
N PHE A 32 -4.87 22.19 -23.56
CA PHE A 32 -5.36 21.28 -24.60
C PHE A 32 -5.79 19.95 -23.99
N VAL A 33 -6.94 19.40 -24.39
CA VAL A 33 -7.49 18.20 -23.71
C VAL A 33 -7.75 17.07 -24.70
N THR A 34 -7.26 15.87 -24.37
CA THR A 34 -7.74 14.62 -24.96
C THR A 34 -8.86 14.07 -24.08
N VAL A 35 -10.07 14.09 -24.61
CA VAL A 35 -11.28 13.50 -24.02
C VAL A 35 -11.28 12.01 -24.33
N VAL A 36 -11.04 11.17 -23.32
CA VAL A 36 -11.01 9.71 -23.45
C VAL A 36 -12.25 9.13 -22.78
N ASP A 37 -13.09 8.44 -23.55
CA ASP A 37 -14.32 7.84 -23.02
C ASP A 37 -14.82 6.68 -23.88
N PHE A 38 -15.66 5.83 -23.30
CA PHE A 38 -16.34 4.75 -24.01
C PHE A 38 -17.49 5.27 -24.88
N SER A 39 -18.18 6.33 -24.43
CA SER A 39 -19.32 6.93 -25.12
C SER A 39 -18.86 7.86 -26.24
N GLU A 40 -18.97 7.39 -27.48
CA GLU A 40 -18.51 8.14 -28.65
C GLU A 40 -19.27 9.45 -28.89
N GLU A 41 -20.59 9.42 -28.79
CA GLU A 41 -21.44 10.60 -28.98
C GLU A 41 -21.14 11.68 -27.93
N ARG A 42 -21.25 11.34 -26.64
CA ARG A 42 -21.00 12.27 -25.53
C ARG A 42 -19.55 12.73 -25.51
N GLY A 43 -18.60 11.87 -25.87
CA GLY A 43 -17.19 12.22 -25.95
C GLY A 43 -16.89 13.27 -27.03
N LYS A 44 -17.50 13.16 -28.22
CA LYS A 44 -17.41 14.17 -29.29
C LYS A 44 -18.06 15.49 -28.90
N GLU A 45 -19.20 15.43 -28.22
CA GLU A 45 -19.87 16.63 -27.66
C GLU A 45 -18.94 17.37 -26.68
N VAL A 46 -18.36 16.65 -25.71
CA VAL A 46 -17.45 17.27 -24.74
C VAL A 46 -16.19 17.82 -25.39
N ALA A 47 -15.59 17.12 -26.36
CA ALA A 47 -14.45 17.65 -27.10
C ALA A 47 -14.79 18.98 -27.79
N SER A 48 -15.97 19.08 -28.42
CA SER A 48 -16.42 20.32 -29.07
C SER A 48 -16.60 21.47 -28.05
N LEU A 49 -17.12 21.18 -26.85
CA LEU A 49 -17.26 22.16 -25.78
C LEU A 49 -15.89 22.63 -25.25
N VAL A 50 -14.93 21.71 -25.13
CA VAL A 50 -13.55 22.02 -24.74
C VAL A 50 -12.88 22.89 -25.80
N GLU A 51 -13.04 22.61 -27.09
CA GLU A 51 -12.48 23.45 -28.16
C GLU A 51 -13.06 24.86 -28.13
N LYS A 52 -14.38 24.98 -27.94
CA LYS A 52 -15.04 26.28 -27.79
C LYS A 52 -14.45 27.07 -26.63
N GLU A 53 -14.19 26.44 -25.50
CA GLU A 53 -13.58 27.12 -24.35
C GLU A 53 -12.11 27.49 -24.59
N ASN A 54 -11.33 26.60 -25.19
CA ASN A 54 -9.92 26.86 -25.50
C ASN A 54 -9.71 27.98 -26.53
N SER A 55 -10.68 28.23 -27.41
CA SER A 55 -10.63 29.31 -28.41
C SER A 55 -10.42 30.71 -27.81
N LYS A 56 -10.74 30.90 -26.52
CA LYS A 56 -10.51 32.15 -25.79
C LYS A 56 -9.02 32.42 -25.51
N PHE A 57 -8.17 31.40 -25.58
CA PHE A 57 -6.75 31.48 -25.23
C PHE A 57 -5.84 31.33 -26.44
N HIS A 58 -6.31 30.64 -27.48
CA HIS A 58 -5.48 30.23 -28.61
C HIS A 58 -6.11 30.67 -29.94
N GLY A 59 -5.43 31.55 -30.66
CA GLY A 59 -5.75 31.89 -32.06
C GLY A 59 -4.86 31.13 -33.03
N ASN A 60 -5.42 30.67 -34.15
CA ASN A 60 -4.69 30.06 -35.28
C ASN A 60 -3.78 28.87 -34.92
N LEU A 61 -4.31 27.87 -34.20
CA LEU A 61 -3.59 26.62 -33.98
C LEU A 61 -3.54 25.78 -35.27
N GLY A 62 -2.37 25.20 -35.56
CA GLY A 62 -2.20 24.21 -36.65
C GLY A 62 -2.71 22.80 -36.30
N PHE A 63 -3.29 22.62 -35.11
CA PHE A 63 -3.82 21.37 -34.58
C PHE A 63 -5.04 21.65 -33.69
N PRO A 64 -5.94 20.68 -33.48
CA PRO A 64 -7.13 20.89 -32.66
C PRO A 64 -6.76 21.10 -31.18
N SER A 65 -7.46 22.01 -30.48
CA SER A 65 -7.24 22.26 -29.05
C SER A 65 -7.91 21.23 -28.13
N ALA A 66 -8.79 20.39 -28.69
CA ALA A 66 -9.29 19.20 -28.04
C ALA A 66 -9.45 18.06 -29.04
N ILE A 67 -9.27 16.82 -28.58
CA ILE A 67 -9.56 15.63 -29.39
C ILE A 67 -10.35 14.63 -28.57
N PHE A 68 -11.23 13.88 -29.23
CA PHE A 68 -11.90 12.73 -28.65
C PHE A 68 -11.21 11.43 -29.07
N VAL A 69 -11.04 10.51 -28.13
CA VAL A 69 -10.61 9.13 -28.39
C VAL A 69 -11.57 8.16 -27.71
N LYS A 70 -12.21 7.31 -28.51
CA LYS A 70 -13.03 6.20 -28.01
C LYS A 70 -12.12 5.16 -27.34
N CYS A 71 -12.40 4.84 -26.09
CA CYS A 71 -11.58 3.92 -25.31
C CYS A 71 -12.43 3.16 -24.30
N ASP A 72 -12.39 1.83 -24.38
CA ASP A 72 -12.68 0.99 -23.22
C ASP A 72 -11.44 0.94 -22.34
N VAL A 73 -11.51 1.54 -21.15
CA VAL A 73 -10.38 1.58 -20.21
C VAL A 73 -10.02 0.22 -19.63
N THR A 74 -10.85 -0.81 -19.83
CA THR A 74 -10.49 -2.20 -19.49
C THR A 74 -9.65 -2.89 -20.58
N ASN A 75 -9.50 -2.24 -21.75
CA ASN A 75 -8.71 -2.72 -22.86
C ASN A 75 -7.38 -1.96 -22.95
N THR A 76 -6.28 -2.66 -22.68
CA THR A 76 -4.92 -2.07 -22.70
C THR A 76 -4.54 -1.48 -24.06
N ARG A 77 -5.05 -2.03 -25.17
CA ARG A 77 -4.79 -1.52 -26.52
C ARG A 77 -5.44 -0.16 -26.73
N ASP A 78 -6.70 -0.01 -26.30
CA ASP A 78 -7.44 1.25 -26.41
C ASP A 78 -6.75 2.36 -25.61
N ILE A 79 -6.32 2.06 -24.37
CA ILE A 79 -5.57 3.03 -23.56
C ILE A 79 -4.27 3.43 -24.27
N THR A 80 -3.52 2.47 -24.80
CA THR A 80 -2.25 2.73 -25.50
C THR A 80 -2.48 3.66 -26.70
N LEU A 81 -3.50 3.39 -27.51
CA LEU A 81 -3.88 4.23 -28.65
C LEU A 81 -4.28 5.65 -28.23
N ALA A 82 -4.95 5.81 -27.09
CA ALA A 82 -5.30 7.14 -26.56
C ALA A 82 -4.06 7.96 -26.19
N PHE A 83 -3.07 7.35 -25.54
CA PHE A 83 -1.79 8.00 -25.23
C PHE A 83 -0.99 8.33 -26.49
N GLU A 84 -0.91 7.39 -27.46
CA GLU A 84 -0.24 7.62 -28.74
C GLU A 84 -0.87 8.79 -29.50
N LYS A 85 -2.21 8.84 -29.59
CA LYS A 85 -2.93 9.92 -30.26
C LYS A 85 -2.73 11.27 -29.56
N HIS A 86 -2.74 11.27 -28.22
CA HIS A 86 -2.43 12.46 -27.43
C HIS A 86 -1.03 13.00 -27.75
N LEU A 87 -0.02 12.12 -27.71
CA LEU A 87 1.36 12.49 -27.99
C LEU A 87 1.58 12.93 -29.43
N ALA A 88 0.98 12.26 -30.40
CA ALA A 88 1.05 12.66 -31.80
C ALA A 88 0.45 14.05 -32.06
N THR A 89 -0.53 14.47 -31.24
CA THR A 89 -1.21 15.76 -31.41
C THR A 89 -0.51 16.88 -30.65
N TYR A 90 -0.08 16.64 -29.40
CA TYR A 90 0.41 17.70 -28.51
C TYR A 90 1.91 17.61 -28.17
N GLY A 91 2.60 16.54 -28.58
CA GLY A 91 4.05 16.36 -28.38
C GLY A 91 4.48 16.09 -26.94
N GLY A 92 3.57 16.11 -25.97
CA GLY A 92 3.86 15.79 -24.58
C GLY A 92 2.61 15.62 -23.74
N LEU A 93 2.80 15.27 -22.46
CA LEU A 93 1.74 15.05 -21.48
C LEU A 93 2.08 15.79 -20.19
N ASP A 94 1.34 16.84 -19.87
CA ASP A 94 1.53 17.61 -18.63
C ASP A 94 0.64 17.11 -17.49
N ILE A 95 -0.60 16.74 -17.83
CA ILE A 95 -1.63 16.35 -16.86
C ILE A 95 -2.31 15.07 -17.32
N CYS A 96 -2.43 14.08 -16.44
CA CYS A 96 -3.27 12.91 -16.66
C CYS A 96 -4.33 12.82 -15.56
N ILE A 97 -5.60 12.70 -15.92
CA ILE A 97 -6.69 12.55 -14.96
C ILE A 97 -7.41 11.24 -15.24
N ASN A 98 -7.30 10.30 -14.30
CA ASN A 98 -7.97 9.02 -14.35
C ASN A 98 -9.33 9.13 -13.66
N SER A 99 -10.36 9.56 -14.39
CA SER A 99 -11.71 9.82 -13.85
C SER A 99 -12.74 8.75 -14.17
N ALA A 100 -12.44 7.81 -15.08
CA ALA A 100 -13.35 6.71 -15.39
C ALA A 100 -13.71 5.91 -14.12
N GLY A 101 -14.98 5.56 -13.98
CA GLY A 101 -15.46 4.77 -12.85
C GLY A 101 -16.92 4.39 -13.00
N ILE A 102 -17.28 3.24 -12.47
CA ILE A 102 -18.64 2.68 -12.46
C ILE A 102 -19.03 2.19 -11.07
N SER A 103 -20.34 2.15 -10.79
CA SER A 103 -20.90 1.46 -9.64
C SER A 103 -21.05 -0.03 -9.93
N ASN A 104 -21.00 -0.88 -8.90
CA ASN A 104 -21.26 -2.30 -9.10
C ASN A 104 -22.77 -2.51 -9.40
N PRO A 105 -23.15 -3.20 -10.49
CA PRO A 105 -24.55 -3.26 -10.91
C PRO A 105 -25.43 -4.20 -10.06
N VAL A 106 -24.82 -5.14 -9.32
CA VAL A 106 -25.52 -6.17 -8.53
C VAL A 106 -24.97 -6.17 -7.10
N PRO A 107 -25.82 -6.23 -6.06
CA PRO A 107 -25.34 -6.39 -4.69
C PRO A 107 -24.41 -7.61 -4.57
N PHE A 108 -23.22 -7.42 -3.98
CA PHE A 108 -22.14 -8.42 -4.00
C PHE A 108 -22.58 -9.82 -3.56
N GLN A 109 -23.36 -9.91 -2.49
CA GLN A 109 -23.85 -11.17 -1.91
C GLN A 109 -24.95 -11.86 -2.74
N LYS A 110 -25.48 -11.19 -3.77
CA LYS A 110 -26.52 -11.70 -4.67
C LYS A 110 -25.99 -11.97 -6.08
N ASP A 111 -24.69 -11.74 -6.31
CA ASP A 111 -24.11 -11.93 -7.62
C ASP A 111 -23.72 -13.40 -7.83
N GLU A 112 -24.49 -14.10 -8.66
CA GLU A 112 -24.30 -15.50 -9.02
C GLU A 112 -23.45 -15.67 -10.30
N THR A 113 -22.95 -14.56 -10.87
CA THR A 113 -22.19 -14.60 -12.12
C THR A 113 -20.69 -14.87 -11.88
N ASP A 114 -19.96 -15.09 -12.97
CA ASP A 114 -18.50 -15.12 -12.97
C ASP A 114 -17.87 -13.72 -12.81
N GLY A 115 -18.64 -12.68 -12.46
CA GLY A 115 -18.12 -11.33 -12.24
C GLY A 115 -17.71 -10.56 -13.49
N THR A 116 -17.56 -11.21 -14.66
CA THR A 116 -16.95 -10.62 -15.87
C THR A 116 -17.66 -9.36 -16.34
N LYS A 117 -18.96 -9.25 -16.08
CA LYS A 117 -19.80 -8.07 -16.39
C LYS A 117 -20.31 -7.32 -15.16
N THR A 118 -19.88 -7.69 -13.96
CA THR A 118 -20.37 -7.14 -12.69
C THR A 118 -19.20 -6.73 -11.79
N TRP A 119 -18.89 -7.49 -10.74
CA TRP A 119 -17.89 -7.08 -9.75
C TRP A 119 -16.47 -7.09 -10.32
N ARG A 120 -16.08 -8.07 -11.16
CA ARG A 120 -14.74 -8.08 -11.81
C ARG A 120 -14.64 -6.91 -12.79
N HIS A 121 -15.70 -6.65 -13.55
CA HIS A 121 -15.74 -5.47 -14.43
C HIS A 121 -15.56 -4.16 -13.65
N THR A 122 -16.23 -4.03 -12.50
CA THR A 122 -16.08 -2.87 -11.62
C THR A 122 -14.64 -2.72 -11.10
N ILE A 123 -14.00 -3.81 -10.68
CA ILE A 123 -12.57 -3.78 -10.30
C ILE A 123 -11.69 -3.38 -11.50
N ASN A 124 -11.96 -3.93 -12.68
CA ASN A 124 -11.18 -3.64 -13.88
C ASN A 124 -11.26 -2.16 -14.27
N VAL A 125 -12.46 -1.58 -14.26
CA VAL A 125 -12.67 -0.15 -14.57
C VAL A 125 -12.14 0.75 -13.45
N ASN A 126 -12.47 0.47 -12.20
CA ASN A 126 -12.21 1.41 -11.11
C ASN A 126 -10.78 1.36 -10.56
N LEU A 127 -10.09 0.22 -10.70
CA LEU A 127 -8.75 0.01 -10.15
C LEU A 127 -7.73 -0.34 -11.23
N ILE A 128 -7.93 -1.43 -11.98
CA ILE A 128 -6.91 -1.90 -12.94
C ILE A 128 -6.64 -0.86 -14.02
N ALA A 129 -7.69 -0.26 -14.60
CA ALA A 129 -7.55 0.81 -15.58
C ALA A 129 -6.79 2.04 -15.03
N VAL A 130 -7.03 2.40 -13.75
CA VAL A 130 -6.30 3.50 -13.10
C VAL A 130 -4.82 3.16 -12.98
N VAL A 131 -4.48 1.92 -12.62
CA VAL A 131 -3.08 1.45 -12.57
C VAL A 131 -2.44 1.51 -13.95
N ASP A 132 -3.12 1.02 -14.99
CA ASP A 132 -2.59 0.99 -16.36
C ASP A 132 -2.38 2.39 -16.94
N CYS A 133 -3.38 3.27 -16.83
CA CYS A 133 -3.26 4.65 -17.29
C CYS A 133 -2.19 5.43 -16.49
N THR A 134 -2.11 5.24 -15.17
CA THR A 134 -1.05 5.87 -14.35
C THR A 134 0.33 5.38 -14.79
N ARG A 135 0.49 4.07 -15.03
CA ARG A 135 1.75 3.49 -15.51
C ARG A 135 2.18 4.08 -16.86
N LEU A 136 1.23 4.22 -17.80
CA LEU A 136 1.51 4.81 -19.12
C LEU A 136 1.83 6.30 -19.03
N ALA A 137 1.12 7.06 -18.19
CA ALA A 137 1.43 8.47 -17.95
C ALA A 137 2.83 8.65 -17.36
N ILE A 138 3.21 7.86 -16.34
CA ILE A 138 4.56 7.89 -15.77
C ILE A 138 5.61 7.58 -16.84
N LYS A 139 5.43 6.49 -17.61
CA LYS A 139 6.36 6.11 -18.69
C LYS A 139 6.50 7.21 -19.73
N THR A 140 5.40 7.83 -20.11
CA THR A 140 5.37 8.94 -21.08
C THR A 140 6.16 10.14 -20.58
N MET A 141 5.89 10.58 -19.34
CA MET A 141 6.58 11.70 -18.70
C MET A 141 8.08 11.42 -18.54
N GLN A 142 8.46 10.20 -18.14
CA GLN A 142 9.85 9.78 -18.03
C GLN A 142 10.57 9.75 -19.40
N ALA A 143 9.94 9.18 -20.42
CA ALA A 143 10.52 9.07 -21.75
C ALA A 143 10.79 10.45 -22.37
N LEU A 144 9.92 11.43 -22.12
CA LEU A 144 10.08 12.81 -22.55
C LEU A 144 10.94 13.65 -21.61
N GLN A 145 11.38 13.09 -20.48
CA GLN A 145 12.06 13.81 -19.40
C GLN A 145 11.31 15.08 -18.94
N LYS A 146 9.97 15.03 -19.01
CA LYS A 146 9.10 16.18 -18.74
C LYS A 146 8.39 15.97 -17.39
N PRO A 147 8.43 16.95 -16.46
CA PRO A 147 7.65 16.87 -15.24
C PRO A 147 6.16 16.89 -15.55
N GLY A 148 5.36 16.29 -14.68
CA GLY A 148 3.92 16.21 -14.90
C GLY A 148 3.13 15.84 -13.65
N VAL A 149 1.81 15.88 -13.78
CA VAL A 149 0.88 15.63 -12.68
C VAL A 149 -0.16 14.60 -13.09
N ILE A 150 -0.39 13.62 -12.22
CA ILE A 150 -1.40 12.59 -12.39
C ILE A 150 -2.41 12.72 -11.24
N ILE A 151 -3.69 12.84 -11.58
CA ILE A 151 -4.80 12.85 -10.62
C ILE A 151 -5.62 11.58 -10.81
N ASN A 152 -5.66 10.74 -9.78
CA ASN A 152 -6.53 9.58 -9.76
C ASN A 152 -7.83 9.91 -9.01
N LEU A 153 -8.97 9.57 -9.58
CA LEU A 153 -10.25 9.75 -8.89
C LEU A 153 -10.49 8.57 -7.94
N GLY A 154 -10.31 8.85 -6.66
CA GLY A 154 -10.74 8.00 -5.57
C GLY A 154 -12.23 8.21 -5.26
N SER A 155 -12.58 8.13 -3.99
CA SER A 155 -13.90 8.41 -3.43
C SER A 155 -13.78 8.46 -1.91
N ALA A 156 -14.71 9.11 -1.22
CA ALA A 156 -14.87 8.92 0.22
C ALA A 156 -15.06 7.44 0.60
N ALA A 157 -15.65 6.61 -0.28
CA ALA A 157 -15.76 5.16 -0.12
C ALA A 157 -14.41 4.41 -0.15
N GLY A 158 -13.33 5.08 -0.57
CA GLY A 158 -11.96 4.58 -0.49
C GLY A 158 -11.25 4.94 0.82
N LEU A 159 -11.84 5.82 1.64
CA LEU A 159 -11.30 6.24 2.95
C LEU A 159 -12.05 5.57 4.09
N TYR A 160 -13.35 5.36 3.91
CA TYR A 160 -14.25 4.71 4.86
C TYR A 160 -15.15 3.71 4.12
N PRO A 161 -15.54 2.59 4.75
CA PRO A 161 -16.28 1.54 4.06
C PRO A 161 -17.70 2.00 3.68
N ALA A 162 -18.05 1.93 2.39
CA ALA A 162 -19.43 2.00 1.95
C ALA A 162 -20.03 0.58 1.94
N TYR A 163 -20.69 0.22 3.04
CA TYR A 163 -21.23 -1.13 3.27
C TYR A 163 -22.19 -1.62 2.18
N VAL A 164 -22.86 -0.71 1.47
CA VAL A 164 -23.81 -1.03 0.39
C VAL A 164 -23.12 -1.48 -0.89
N ASP A 165 -21.86 -1.12 -1.10
CA ASP A 165 -21.07 -1.51 -2.27
C ASP A 165 -19.60 -1.80 -1.86
N PRO A 166 -19.33 -3.01 -1.33
CA PRO A 166 -18.00 -3.40 -0.88
C PRO A 166 -16.99 -3.50 -2.03
N ILE A 167 -17.45 -3.80 -3.26
CA ILE A 167 -16.60 -3.87 -4.45
C ILE A 167 -16.12 -2.47 -4.84
N TYR A 168 -17.04 -1.50 -4.88
CA TYR A 168 -16.68 -0.11 -5.12
C TYR A 168 -15.74 0.41 -4.03
N SER A 169 -16.07 0.17 -2.75
CA SER A 169 -15.22 0.56 -1.62
C SER A 169 -13.80 -0.01 -1.73
N GLY A 170 -13.68 -1.33 -1.97
CA GLY A 170 -12.39 -2.00 -2.15
C GLY A 170 -11.61 -1.44 -3.34
N SER A 171 -12.28 -1.20 -4.47
CA SER A 171 -11.64 -0.62 -5.66
C SER A 171 -11.09 0.78 -5.39
N LYS A 172 -11.87 1.65 -4.74
CA LYS A 172 -11.47 3.04 -4.46
C LYS A 172 -10.45 3.12 -3.32
N ALA A 173 -10.50 2.24 -2.33
CA ALA A 173 -9.44 2.11 -1.32
C ALA A 173 -8.12 1.67 -1.97
N GLY A 174 -8.19 0.74 -2.92
CA GLY A 174 -7.06 0.35 -3.76
C GLY A 174 -6.45 1.54 -4.50
N VAL A 175 -7.27 2.38 -5.15
CA VAL A 175 -6.81 3.60 -5.83
C VAL A 175 -6.13 4.58 -4.87
N VAL A 176 -6.69 4.78 -3.67
CA VAL A 176 -6.11 5.68 -2.66
C VAL A 176 -4.73 5.20 -2.25
N MET A 177 -4.60 3.94 -1.83
CA MET A 177 -3.32 3.44 -1.34
C MET A 177 -2.28 3.26 -2.45
N PHE A 178 -2.71 2.82 -3.64
CA PHE A 178 -1.88 2.79 -4.85
C PHE A 178 -1.29 4.17 -5.13
N THR A 179 -2.12 5.21 -5.15
CA THR A 179 -1.69 6.57 -5.45
C THR A 179 -0.74 7.13 -4.40
N ARG A 180 -1.02 6.92 -3.10
CA ARG A 180 -0.14 7.34 -2.00
C ARG A 180 1.25 6.70 -2.10
N SER A 181 1.30 5.42 -2.52
CA SER A 181 2.54 4.67 -2.69
C SER A 181 3.44 5.21 -3.83
N LEU A 182 2.90 6.06 -4.71
CA LEU A 182 3.63 6.69 -5.81
C LEU A 182 4.28 8.04 -5.43
N ALA A 183 4.21 8.48 -4.16
CA ALA A 183 4.86 9.70 -3.68
C ALA A 183 6.36 9.83 -4.07
N PRO A 184 7.18 8.76 -4.07
CA PRO A 184 8.60 8.86 -4.42
C PRO A 184 8.89 9.35 -5.85
N TYR A 185 7.94 9.21 -6.80
CA TYR A 185 8.10 9.71 -8.17
C TYR A 185 8.26 11.23 -8.23
N LYS A 186 7.93 11.96 -7.16
CA LYS A 186 8.20 13.40 -7.03
C LYS A 186 9.66 13.76 -7.27
N ARG A 187 10.60 12.86 -6.91
CA ARG A 187 12.05 13.05 -7.16
C ARG A 187 12.40 13.12 -8.65
N GLN A 188 11.53 12.57 -9.50
CA GLN A 188 11.67 12.59 -10.96
C GLN A 188 10.79 13.67 -11.61
N GLY A 189 10.24 14.60 -10.82
CA GLY A 189 9.35 15.67 -11.32
C GLY A 189 7.91 15.23 -11.59
N ILE A 190 7.54 13.97 -11.29
CA ILE A 190 6.19 13.44 -11.52
C ILE A 190 5.43 13.37 -10.20
N ARG A 191 4.28 14.02 -10.12
CA ARG A 191 3.44 14.02 -8.90
C ARG A 191 2.16 13.26 -9.17
N VAL A 192 1.86 12.26 -8.35
CA VAL A 192 0.62 11.48 -8.42
C VAL A 192 -0.18 11.76 -7.16
N ASN A 193 -1.42 12.22 -7.28
CA ASN A 193 -2.30 12.52 -6.14
C ASN A 193 -3.70 11.95 -6.37
N VAL A 194 -4.46 11.74 -5.29
CA VAL A 194 -5.81 11.18 -5.35
C VAL A 194 -6.83 12.19 -4.85
N LEU A 195 -7.92 12.33 -5.60
CA LEU A 195 -9.07 13.17 -5.27
C LEU A 195 -10.24 12.28 -4.83
N CYS A 196 -10.74 12.49 -3.62
CA CYS A 196 -11.75 11.64 -2.99
C CYS A 196 -13.01 12.45 -2.66
N PRO A 197 -13.89 12.72 -3.63
CA PRO A 197 -15.16 13.37 -3.35
C PRO A 197 -16.17 12.42 -2.65
N GLU A 198 -17.08 12.99 -1.87
CA GLU A 198 -18.34 12.38 -1.48
C GLU A 198 -19.34 12.36 -2.66
N PHE A 199 -20.64 12.30 -2.41
CA PHE A 199 -21.66 12.23 -3.45
C PHE A 199 -21.63 13.50 -4.31
N VAL A 200 -21.46 13.34 -5.62
CA VAL A 200 -21.54 14.44 -6.60
C VAL A 200 -22.72 14.17 -7.52
N GLN A 201 -23.48 15.21 -7.88
CA GLN A 201 -24.60 15.07 -8.80
C GLN A 201 -24.09 14.69 -10.19
N THR A 202 -24.12 13.39 -10.45
CA THR A 202 -23.66 12.71 -11.66
C THR A 202 -24.62 11.57 -11.94
N GLU A 203 -24.60 11.01 -13.14
CA GLU A 203 -25.44 9.84 -13.48
C GLU A 203 -25.29 8.69 -12.47
N MET A 204 -24.08 8.49 -11.93
CA MET A 204 -23.83 7.51 -10.87
C MET A 204 -24.45 7.94 -9.53
N GLY A 205 -24.29 9.22 -9.17
CA GLY A 205 -24.85 9.77 -7.93
C GLY A 205 -26.39 9.77 -7.91
N GLU A 206 -27.03 10.03 -9.05
CA GLU A 206 -28.50 10.07 -9.16
C GLU A 206 -29.16 8.69 -9.05
N LYS A 207 -28.42 7.61 -9.28
CA LYS A 207 -28.89 6.23 -9.04
C LYS A 207 -29.06 5.92 -7.54
N LEU A 208 -28.45 6.72 -6.66
CA LEU A 208 -28.63 6.60 -5.23
C LEU A 208 -29.91 7.33 -4.81
N GLY A 209 -30.69 6.74 -3.92
CA GLY A 209 -31.97 7.32 -3.50
C GLY A 209 -31.79 8.71 -2.85
N HIS A 210 -32.56 9.71 -3.28
CA HIS A 210 -32.49 11.09 -2.78
C HIS A 210 -32.53 11.21 -1.24
N ARG A 211 -33.32 10.37 -0.56
CA ARG A 211 -33.36 10.31 0.91
C ARG A 211 -32.02 9.92 1.52
N PHE A 212 -31.33 8.94 0.95
CA PHE A 212 -30.03 8.49 1.42
C PHE A 212 -28.97 9.59 1.25
N ILE A 213 -28.93 10.23 0.08
CA ILE A 213 -27.98 11.32 -0.19
C ILE A 213 -28.21 12.51 0.75
N SER A 214 -29.48 12.88 0.99
CA SER A 214 -29.84 13.95 1.93
C SER A 214 -29.35 13.65 3.35
N LEU A 215 -29.56 12.43 3.86
CA LEU A 215 -29.08 12.00 5.18
C LEU A 215 -27.54 12.05 5.29
N MET A 216 -26.84 11.80 4.19
CA MET A 216 -25.37 11.86 4.14
C MET A 216 -24.82 13.28 4.00
N GLY A 217 -25.67 14.30 3.88
CA GLY A 217 -25.26 15.72 3.78
C GLY A 217 -25.41 16.33 2.39
N GLY A 218 -26.11 15.66 1.46
CA GLY A 218 -26.40 16.16 0.13
C GLY A 218 -25.28 15.91 -0.89
N PHE A 219 -25.49 16.45 -2.10
CA PHE A 219 -24.45 16.45 -3.13
C PHE A 219 -23.42 17.53 -2.84
N VAL A 220 -22.14 17.17 -2.97
CA VAL A 220 -21.02 18.09 -3.01
C VAL A 220 -21.09 18.89 -4.31
N PRO A 221 -20.94 20.24 -4.27
CA PRO A 221 -20.90 21.06 -5.48
C PRO A 221 -19.77 20.64 -6.41
N MET A 222 -20.06 20.51 -7.71
CA MET A 222 -19.06 20.13 -8.72
C MET A 222 -17.89 21.12 -8.76
N GLU A 223 -18.16 22.40 -8.50
CA GLU A 223 -17.17 23.47 -8.43
C GLU A 223 -16.13 23.21 -7.33
N MET A 224 -16.55 22.61 -6.21
CA MET A 224 -15.64 22.24 -5.13
C MET A 224 -14.72 21.09 -5.53
N VAL A 225 -15.25 20.11 -6.26
CA VAL A 225 -14.48 18.98 -6.81
C VAL A 225 -13.45 19.47 -7.82
N VAL A 226 -13.86 20.35 -8.74
CA VAL A 226 -12.97 21.00 -9.70
C VAL A 226 -11.88 21.80 -8.99
N LYS A 227 -12.26 22.62 -7.99
CA LYS A 227 -11.30 23.41 -7.20
C LYS A 227 -10.24 22.52 -6.54
N GLY A 228 -10.65 21.41 -5.92
CA GLY A 228 -9.71 20.49 -5.28
C GLY A 228 -8.78 19.79 -6.27
N ALA A 229 -9.27 19.41 -7.45
CA ALA A 229 -8.42 18.86 -8.50
C ALA A 229 -7.36 19.87 -8.96
N LEU A 230 -7.78 21.12 -9.21
CA LEU A 230 -6.86 22.20 -9.59
C LEU A 230 -5.84 22.51 -8.48
N GLU A 231 -6.24 22.46 -7.20
CA GLU A 231 -5.31 22.60 -6.07
C GLU A 231 -4.21 21.53 -6.11
N LEU A 232 -4.56 20.25 -6.29
CA LEU A 232 -3.57 19.17 -6.41
C LEU A 232 -2.66 19.33 -7.62
N ILE A 233 -3.19 19.86 -8.73
CA ILE A 233 -2.42 20.18 -9.93
C ILE A 233 -1.45 21.34 -9.68
N MET A 234 -1.87 22.37 -8.95
CA MET A 234 -1.08 23.58 -8.78
C MET A 234 -0.04 23.48 -7.65
N ASP A 235 -0.42 22.91 -6.51
CA ASP A 235 0.43 22.81 -5.32
C ASP A 235 1.60 21.83 -5.54
N LYS A 236 2.80 22.39 -5.76
CA LYS A 236 4.03 21.64 -6.01
C LYS A 236 4.48 20.81 -4.79
N SER A 237 4.00 21.12 -3.59
CA SER A 237 4.35 20.37 -2.38
C SER A 237 3.71 18.98 -2.37
N ARG A 238 2.59 18.79 -3.07
CA ARG A 238 1.77 17.55 -3.00
C ARG A 238 2.28 16.44 -3.91
N ALA A 239 2.61 15.30 -3.32
CA ALA A 239 2.81 14.03 -4.02
C ALA A 239 2.35 12.88 -3.10
N GLY A 240 1.66 11.91 -3.66
CA GLY A 240 0.96 10.87 -2.90
C GLY A 240 -0.11 11.43 -1.95
N SER A 241 -0.56 12.67 -2.16
CA SER A 241 -1.54 13.31 -1.29
C SER A 241 -2.95 12.84 -1.64
N CYS A 242 -3.79 12.68 -0.62
CA CYS A 242 -5.20 12.33 -0.75
C CYS A 242 -6.05 13.51 -0.30
N LEU A 243 -6.78 14.13 -1.23
CA LEU A 243 -7.67 15.26 -0.91
C LEU A 243 -9.11 14.74 -0.82
N TRP A 244 -9.66 14.74 0.39
CA TRP A 244 -11.05 14.39 0.68
C TRP A 244 -11.93 15.63 0.54
N ILE A 245 -13.02 15.51 -0.23
CA ILE A 245 -13.97 16.61 -0.45
C ILE A 245 -15.35 16.20 0.04
N THR A 246 -15.87 16.98 0.99
CA THR A 246 -17.11 16.69 1.72
C THR A 246 -17.86 17.98 2.03
N ASN A 247 -19.19 17.93 2.03
CA ASN A 247 -20.02 19.09 2.41
C ASN A 247 -19.81 19.51 3.87
N ARG A 248 -19.43 18.60 4.75
CA ARG A 248 -19.31 18.87 6.19
C ARG A 248 -17.97 19.51 6.57
N ARG A 249 -16.91 19.19 5.83
CA ARG A 249 -15.53 19.63 6.16
C ARG A 249 -14.83 20.41 5.05
N GLY A 250 -15.47 20.57 3.89
CA GLY A 250 -14.84 21.17 2.72
C GLY A 250 -13.77 20.24 2.14
N MET A 251 -12.59 20.79 1.88
CA MET A 251 -11.44 20.06 1.33
C MET A 251 -10.42 19.79 2.45
N GLU A 252 -10.19 18.52 2.78
CA GLU A 252 -9.31 18.07 3.86
C GLU A 252 -8.32 17.02 3.33
N TYR A 253 -7.06 17.06 3.76
CA TYR A 253 -6.09 16.03 3.39
C TYR A 253 -6.22 14.80 4.30
N TRP A 254 -6.23 13.61 3.71
CA TRP A 254 -6.32 12.34 4.42
C TRP A 254 -4.98 11.58 4.40
N PRO A 255 -4.62 10.83 5.47
CA PRO A 255 -5.31 10.73 6.76
C PRO A 255 -5.28 12.07 7.49
N THR A 256 -6.36 12.37 8.19
CA THR A 256 -6.44 13.54 9.08
C THR A 256 -5.54 13.30 10.29
N PRO A 257 -5.12 14.32 11.06
CA PRO A 257 -4.33 14.10 12.27
C PRO A 257 -4.96 13.11 13.26
N ILE A 258 -6.30 13.09 13.34
CA ILE A 258 -7.06 12.13 14.17
C ILE A 258 -6.95 10.72 13.59
N GLU A 259 -7.03 10.57 12.28
CA GLU A 259 -6.88 9.28 11.62
C GLU A 259 -5.44 8.77 11.74
N GLU A 260 -4.44 9.63 11.54
CA GLU A 260 -3.03 9.33 11.78
C GLU A 260 -2.79 8.84 13.22
N ALA A 261 -3.39 9.51 14.20
CA ALA A 261 -3.27 9.15 15.61
C ALA A 261 -3.81 7.75 15.95
N LYS A 262 -4.71 7.17 15.14
CA LYS A 262 -5.17 5.77 15.33
C LYS A 262 -4.07 4.75 15.02
N TYR A 263 -3.12 5.11 14.15
CA TYR A 263 -1.99 4.26 13.79
C TYR A 263 -0.78 4.46 14.72
N LEU A 264 -0.80 5.48 15.57
CA LEU A 264 0.23 5.73 16.57
C LEU A 264 -0.06 4.90 17.84
N LEU A 265 0.94 4.16 18.31
CA LEU A 265 0.84 3.44 19.57
C LEU A 265 0.76 4.43 20.73
N ARG A 266 -0.36 4.44 21.47
CA ARG A 266 -0.42 5.10 22.79
C ARG A 266 0.43 4.28 23.75
N SER A 267 1.48 4.87 24.33
CA SER A 267 2.25 4.18 25.36
C SER A 267 1.33 3.91 26.55
N SER A 268 0.90 2.66 26.75
CA SER A 268 0.22 2.31 27.98
C SER A 268 1.26 2.25 29.09
N ALA A 269 1.23 3.26 29.96
CA ALA A 269 1.85 3.21 31.28
C ALA A 269 1.06 2.21 32.14
N SER A 270 1.16 0.92 31.82
CA SER A 270 0.67 -0.17 32.65
C SER A 270 1.89 -0.82 33.30
N SER A 271 1.87 -0.90 34.62
CA SER A 271 2.94 -1.38 35.49
C SER A 271 3.43 -2.77 35.07
N ARG A 272 4.49 -2.81 34.25
CA ARG A 272 5.23 -4.06 34.04
C ARG A 272 5.90 -4.40 35.37
N LYS A 273 5.35 -5.38 36.09
CA LYS A 273 6.10 -6.08 37.13
C LYS A 273 7.37 -6.62 36.48
N LYS A 274 8.51 -5.97 36.76
CA LYS A 274 9.83 -6.36 36.27
C LYS A 274 10.18 -7.71 36.91
N ILE A 275 9.93 -8.79 36.19
CA ILE A 275 10.58 -10.07 36.47
C ILE A 275 11.99 -9.93 35.92
N SER A 276 12.95 -9.63 36.79
CA SER A 276 14.37 -9.54 36.42
C SER A 276 15.02 -10.91 36.53
N LEU A 277 14.98 -11.69 35.46
CA LEU A 277 15.93 -12.78 35.29
C LEU A 277 17.25 -12.15 34.82
N GLN A 278 18.24 -12.11 35.71
CA GLN A 278 19.62 -11.85 35.33
C GLN A 278 20.26 -13.18 34.98
N ALA A 279 20.56 -13.37 33.69
CA ALA A 279 21.37 -14.52 33.29
C ALA A 279 22.82 -14.26 33.76
N PRO A 280 23.49 -15.23 34.39
CA PRO A 280 24.89 -15.07 34.77
C PRO A 280 25.75 -14.93 33.51
N LEU A 281 26.21 -13.71 33.25
CA LEU A 281 27.15 -13.42 32.17
C LEU A 281 28.56 -13.63 32.71
N SER A 282 29.00 -14.89 32.78
CA SER A 282 30.41 -15.21 33.03
C SER A 282 31.16 -15.25 31.71
N THR A 283 31.64 -14.11 31.20
CA THR A 283 32.68 -14.12 30.14
C THR A 283 33.22 -12.72 29.89
N GLN A 284 34.54 -12.57 29.85
CA GLN A 284 35.18 -11.45 29.16
C GLN A 284 34.70 -11.42 27.71
N LEU A 285 34.42 -10.23 27.18
CA LEU A 285 34.01 -10.06 25.79
C LEU A 285 35.18 -10.44 24.86
N PRO A 286 34.93 -11.18 23.76
CA PRO A 286 36.00 -11.57 22.85
C PRO A 286 36.51 -10.35 22.06
N PRO A 287 37.78 -10.36 21.61
CA PRO A 287 38.33 -9.27 20.80
C PRO A 287 37.71 -9.20 19.40
N SER A 288 37.10 -10.27 18.93
CA SER A 288 36.45 -10.37 17.61
C SER A 288 35.32 -11.41 17.65
N PHE A 289 34.38 -11.30 16.73
CA PHE A 289 33.25 -12.22 16.59
C PHE A 289 32.87 -12.42 15.12
N GLU A 290 32.05 -13.44 14.85
CA GLU A 290 31.58 -13.81 13.52
C GLU A 290 30.19 -13.26 13.21
N LYS A 291 29.99 -12.88 11.95
CA LYS A 291 28.68 -12.51 11.41
C LYS A 291 28.54 -12.91 9.95
N VAL A 292 27.30 -13.05 9.50
CA VAL A 292 26.94 -13.30 8.11
C VAL A 292 26.71 -11.97 7.41
N VAL A 293 27.43 -11.75 6.31
CA VAL A 293 27.29 -10.55 5.46
C VAL A 293 26.76 -10.94 4.09
N VAL A 294 25.89 -10.10 3.54
CA VAL A 294 25.49 -10.13 2.14
C VAL A 294 26.56 -9.41 1.33
N HIS A 295 27.17 -10.12 0.39
CA HIS A 295 28.24 -9.58 -0.48
C HIS A 295 27.83 -9.50 -1.95
N THR A 296 26.69 -10.08 -2.31
CA THR A 296 26.08 -9.94 -3.63
C THR A 296 24.57 -10.03 -3.52
N LEU A 297 23.84 -9.35 -4.40
CA LEU A 297 22.38 -9.34 -4.38
C LEU A 297 21.85 -10.59 -5.09
N SER A 298 21.21 -11.49 -4.35
CA SER A 298 20.63 -12.70 -4.94
C SER A 298 19.48 -13.24 -4.09
N HIS A 299 18.53 -13.93 -4.74
CA HIS A 299 17.51 -14.73 -4.08
C HIS A 299 18.06 -16.05 -3.52
N HIS A 300 19.25 -16.45 -3.95
CA HIS A 300 19.95 -17.61 -3.41
C HIS A 300 20.79 -17.18 -2.20
N PHE A 301 20.18 -17.22 -1.02
CA PHE A 301 20.79 -16.69 0.22
C PHE A 301 22.21 -17.22 0.49
N ARG A 302 22.44 -18.51 0.22
CA ARG A 302 23.76 -19.15 0.38
C ARG A 302 24.82 -18.53 -0.52
N ASP A 303 24.46 -18.20 -1.76
CA ASP A 303 25.39 -17.60 -2.73
C ASP A 303 25.54 -16.08 -2.52
N ALA A 304 24.52 -15.48 -1.88
CA ALA A 304 24.50 -14.06 -1.52
C ALA A 304 25.39 -13.73 -0.32
N THR A 305 25.73 -14.72 0.51
CA THR A 305 26.29 -14.51 1.85
C THR A 305 27.56 -15.29 2.13
N HIS A 306 28.41 -14.73 2.98
CA HIS A 306 29.52 -15.47 3.60
C HIS A 306 29.71 -15.02 5.06
N ILE A 307 30.42 -15.83 5.84
CA ILE A 307 30.77 -15.51 7.22
C ILE A 307 32.06 -14.68 7.22
N VAL A 308 32.05 -13.58 7.97
CA VAL A 308 33.24 -12.77 8.25
C VAL A 308 33.49 -12.69 9.74
N ARG A 309 34.77 -12.62 10.12
CA ARG A 309 35.19 -12.31 11.48
C ARG A 309 35.56 -10.82 11.57
N VAL A 310 34.99 -10.12 12.54
CA VAL A 310 35.16 -8.68 12.73
C VAL A 310 35.59 -8.36 14.16
N PRO A 311 36.38 -7.29 14.40
CA PRO A 311 36.75 -6.88 15.74
C PRO A 311 35.53 -6.38 16.52
N LEU A 312 35.45 -6.71 17.80
CA LEU A 312 34.49 -6.13 18.72
C LEU A 312 35.01 -4.78 19.20
N LYS A 313 34.36 -3.68 18.81
CA LYS A 313 34.79 -2.33 19.16
C LYS A 313 34.14 -1.86 20.45
N LEU A 314 34.97 -1.47 21.42
CA LEU A 314 34.58 -0.84 22.67
C LEU A 314 35.36 0.48 22.86
N PRO A 315 34.79 1.50 23.53
CA PRO A 315 33.41 1.56 24.02
C PRO A 315 32.40 1.61 22.86
N ILE A 316 31.17 1.16 23.11
CA ILE A 316 30.07 1.31 22.15
C ILE A 316 29.51 2.74 22.19
N GLU A 317 28.75 3.12 21.16
CA GLU A 317 28.09 4.43 21.08
C GLU A 317 27.17 4.70 22.29
N SER A 318 27.08 5.96 22.72
CA SER A 318 26.49 6.32 24.02
C SER A 318 25.02 5.91 24.20
N ASP A 319 24.24 5.86 23.12
CA ASP A 319 22.81 5.53 23.11
C ASP A 319 22.55 4.09 22.61
N HIS A 320 23.60 3.28 22.45
CA HIS A 320 23.54 1.93 21.91
C HIS A 320 23.66 0.84 22.97
N VAL A 321 23.29 -0.37 22.56
CA VAL A 321 23.38 -1.61 23.34
C VAL A 321 24.06 -2.66 22.51
N LEU A 322 25.02 -3.36 23.11
CA LEU A 322 25.62 -4.57 22.57
C LEU A 322 24.82 -5.78 23.06
N LEU A 323 24.25 -6.55 22.16
CA LEU A 323 23.50 -7.77 22.44
C LEU A 323 24.33 -8.98 22.01
N LYS A 324 24.59 -9.92 22.93
CA LYS A 324 25.10 -11.25 22.61
C LYS A 324 23.95 -12.12 22.14
N ILE A 325 23.95 -12.52 20.88
CA ILE A 325 22.86 -13.27 20.27
C ILE A 325 22.97 -14.74 20.68
N ILE A 326 21.83 -15.35 21.00
CA ILE A 326 21.70 -16.77 21.34
C ILE A 326 20.85 -17.48 20.28
N TYR A 327 19.78 -16.81 19.81
CA TYR A 327 18.89 -17.31 18.77
C TYR A 327 18.70 -16.25 17.70
N ALA A 328 18.70 -16.67 16.44
CA ALA A 328 18.38 -15.83 15.30
C ALA A 328 17.19 -16.41 14.53
N GLY A 329 16.28 -15.53 14.10
CA GLY A 329 15.08 -15.94 13.37
C GLY A 329 15.35 -16.02 11.87
N VAL A 330 14.84 -17.08 11.23
CA VAL A 330 14.95 -17.29 9.79
C VAL A 330 13.62 -16.99 9.12
N ASN A 331 13.60 -15.98 8.26
CA ASN A 331 12.40 -15.42 7.66
C ASN A 331 12.52 -15.35 6.13
N ALA A 332 11.36 -15.37 5.44
CA ALA A 332 11.32 -15.04 4.02
C ALA A 332 11.87 -13.62 3.74
N SER A 333 11.74 -12.72 4.73
CA SER A 333 12.32 -11.37 4.73
C SER A 333 13.84 -11.37 4.56
N ASP A 334 14.56 -12.38 5.07
CA ASP A 334 16.03 -12.46 4.92
C ASP A 334 16.43 -12.66 3.46
N VAL A 335 15.67 -13.47 2.72
CA VAL A 335 15.88 -13.70 1.28
C VAL A 335 15.49 -12.48 0.46
N ASN A 336 14.40 -11.80 0.82
CA ASN A 336 14.00 -10.56 0.15
C ASN A 336 14.99 -9.42 0.40
N PHE A 337 15.56 -9.33 1.60
CA PHE A 337 16.56 -8.32 1.95
C PHE A 337 17.88 -8.56 1.22
N SER A 338 18.41 -9.78 1.29
CA SER A 338 19.66 -10.16 0.60
C SER A 338 19.58 -10.05 -0.93
N SER A 339 18.39 -10.15 -1.52
CA SER A 339 18.16 -9.92 -2.95
C SER A 339 17.92 -8.46 -3.35
N GLY A 340 17.94 -7.53 -2.40
CA GLY A 340 17.80 -6.11 -2.67
C GLY A 340 16.34 -5.61 -2.74
N ARG A 341 15.32 -6.47 -2.54
CA ARG A 341 13.91 -6.11 -2.76
C ARG A 341 13.34 -5.06 -1.81
N TYR A 342 13.98 -4.85 -0.66
CA TYR A 342 13.55 -3.86 0.33
C TYR A 342 14.24 -2.51 0.19
N PHE A 343 15.21 -2.41 -0.71
CA PHE A 343 15.88 -1.15 -1.00
C PHE A 343 15.27 -0.48 -2.23
N GLN A 344 15.35 0.86 -2.27
CA GLN A 344 14.91 1.66 -3.41
C GLN A 344 16.14 2.13 -4.20
N GLY A 345 16.09 2.11 -5.53
CA GLY A 345 17.18 2.59 -6.39
C GLY A 345 17.43 1.67 -7.59
N SER A 346 18.42 2.02 -8.41
CA SER A 346 18.90 1.13 -9.48
C SER A 346 19.80 0.04 -8.91
N ASN A 347 20.00 -1.06 -9.65
CA ASN A 347 20.90 -2.14 -9.21
C ASN A 347 22.33 -1.63 -8.92
N LYS A 348 22.81 -0.59 -9.62
CA LYS A 348 24.12 0.03 -9.35
C LYS A 348 24.18 0.72 -7.99
N ASP A 349 23.11 1.43 -7.61
CA ASP A 349 23.02 2.11 -6.32
C ASP A 349 23.02 1.07 -5.19
N LEU A 350 22.33 -0.05 -5.40
CA LEU A 350 22.25 -1.15 -4.45
C LEU A 350 23.57 -1.88 -4.28
N SER A 351 24.33 -2.07 -5.37
CA SER A 351 25.67 -2.66 -5.28
C SER A 351 26.64 -1.82 -4.45
N SER A 352 26.44 -0.50 -4.38
CA SER A 352 27.27 0.38 -3.55
C SER A 352 27.05 0.22 -2.04
N LEU A 353 25.92 -0.40 -1.65
CA LEU A 353 25.59 -0.69 -0.25
C LEU A 353 26.20 -2.01 0.25
N LEU A 354 26.81 -2.81 -0.64
CA LEU A 354 27.47 -4.06 -0.27
C LEU A 354 28.90 -3.80 0.26
N PRO A 355 29.37 -4.60 1.23
CA PRO A 355 28.63 -5.62 1.95
C PRO A 355 27.76 -5.05 3.07
N PHE A 356 26.64 -5.70 3.40
CA PHE A 356 25.79 -5.36 4.55
C PHE A 356 25.42 -6.59 5.38
N ASP A 357 25.02 -6.38 6.63
CA ASP A 357 24.79 -7.47 7.59
C ASP A 357 23.44 -8.17 7.38
N ALA A 358 23.43 -9.50 7.51
CA ALA A 358 22.24 -10.33 7.30
C ALA A 358 21.50 -10.68 8.60
N GLY A 359 20.24 -11.10 8.49
CA GLY A 359 19.41 -11.61 9.59
C GLY A 359 18.45 -10.56 10.16
N PHE A 360 17.16 -10.86 10.17
CA PHE A 360 16.09 -9.90 10.45
C PHE A 360 15.72 -9.72 11.93
N GLU A 361 15.99 -10.73 12.76
CA GLU A 361 15.60 -10.72 14.16
C GLU A 361 16.50 -11.64 14.99
N ALA A 362 16.69 -11.28 16.26
CA ALA A 362 17.51 -12.04 17.19
C ALA A 362 17.00 -11.93 18.63
N VAL A 363 17.33 -12.95 19.43
CA VAL A 363 17.13 -13.01 20.88
C VAL A 363 18.47 -13.30 21.52
N GLY A 364 18.78 -12.59 22.60
CA GLY A 364 20.08 -12.63 23.24
C GLY A 364 20.09 -12.06 24.65
N ILE A 365 21.28 -11.77 25.14
CA ILE A 365 21.52 -11.15 26.44
C ILE A 365 22.33 -9.87 26.24
N ILE A 366 21.93 -8.79 26.92
CA ILE A 366 22.66 -7.52 26.87
C ILE A 366 24.06 -7.72 27.44
N ALA A 367 25.08 -7.45 26.63
CA ALA A 367 26.49 -7.65 26.91
C ALA A 367 27.20 -6.34 27.30
N ALA A 368 26.78 -5.20 26.75
CA ALA A 368 27.23 -3.87 27.14
C ALA A 368 26.15 -2.82 26.84
N VAL A 369 26.19 -1.70 27.55
CA VAL A 369 25.30 -0.54 27.36
C VAL A 369 26.15 0.73 27.25
N GLY A 370 25.74 1.65 26.37
CA GLY A 370 26.37 2.96 26.25
C GLY A 370 26.04 3.87 27.43
N ASP A 371 26.85 4.90 27.63
CA ASP A 371 26.81 5.76 28.82
C ASP A 371 25.47 6.50 29.04
N SER A 372 24.71 6.76 27.97
CA SER A 372 23.41 7.44 28.02
C SER A 372 22.22 6.49 28.24
N VAL A 373 22.45 5.17 28.27
CA VAL A 373 21.39 4.16 28.42
C VAL A 373 21.18 3.82 29.90
N SER A 374 20.17 4.43 30.53
CA SER A 374 19.90 4.26 31.97
C SER A 374 18.85 3.18 32.32
N ASP A 375 18.03 2.77 31.35
CA ASP A 375 16.84 1.94 31.56
C ASP A 375 17.08 0.44 31.26
N LEU A 376 18.22 0.11 30.66
CA LEU A 376 18.65 -1.25 30.32
C LEU A 376 19.92 -1.62 31.11
N LYS A 377 20.10 -2.91 31.38
CA LYS A 377 21.25 -3.42 32.16
C LYS A 377 21.91 -4.60 31.47
N VAL A 378 23.23 -4.67 31.58
CA VAL A 378 24.00 -5.87 31.24
C VAL A 378 23.44 -7.09 31.99
N GLY A 379 23.34 -8.23 31.30
CA GLY A 379 22.72 -9.45 31.83
C GLY A 379 21.22 -9.58 31.57
N THR A 380 20.56 -8.53 31.05
CA THR A 380 19.12 -8.57 30.75
C THR A 380 18.86 -9.36 29.45
N PRO A 381 17.99 -10.38 29.46
CA PRO A 381 17.50 -11.00 28.23
C PRO A 381 16.74 -9.99 27.36
N ALA A 382 17.02 -9.99 26.06
CA ALA A 382 16.46 -9.04 25.12
C ALA A 382 16.22 -9.65 23.75
N ALA A 383 15.21 -9.13 23.06
CA ALA A 383 14.94 -9.38 21.66
C ALA A 383 15.20 -8.11 20.84
N VAL A 384 15.50 -8.30 19.56
CA VAL A 384 15.65 -7.22 18.57
C VAL A 384 15.06 -7.66 17.24
N MET A 385 14.39 -6.74 16.55
CA MET A 385 13.79 -6.97 15.23
C MET A 385 14.37 -5.94 14.26
N THR A 386 15.59 -6.21 13.80
CA THR A 386 16.38 -5.36 12.90
C THR A 386 17.40 -6.21 12.12
N TYR A 387 17.93 -5.66 11.02
CA TYR A 387 18.93 -6.35 10.21
C TYR A 387 20.28 -6.48 10.94
N GLY A 388 20.98 -7.59 10.70
CA GLY A 388 22.25 -7.94 11.35
C GLY A 388 22.13 -9.03 12.43
N GLY A 389 20.96 -9.66 12.56
CA GLY A 389 20.71 -10.72 13.54
C GLY A 389 21.45 -12.03 13.30
N TYR A 390 22.06 -12.25 12.13
CA TYR A 390 22.93 -13.41 11.89
C TYR A 390 24.37 -13.09 12.29
N ALA A 391 24.57 -12.84 13.58
CA ALA A 391 25.85 -12.52 14.18
C ALA A 391 25.94 -13.11 15.59
N GLU A 392 27.15 -13.29 16.12
CA GLU A 392 27.33 -13.62 17.55
C GLU A 392 27.02 -12.42 18.45
N PHE A 393 27.29 -11.21 17.96
CA PHE A 393 27.01 -9.94 18.64
C PHE A 393 26.43 -8.93 17.66
N ILE A 394 25.50 -8.10 18.14
CA ILE A 394 24.96 -6.97 17.39
C ILE A 394 24.94 -5.72 18.28
N THR A 395 25.33 -4.58 17.70
CA THR A 395 25.22 -3.28 18.36
C THR A 395 24.07 -2.51 17.73
N VAL A 396 23.09 -2.09 18.53
CA VAL A 396 21.88 -1.40 18.04
C VAL A 396 21.50 -0.23 18.95
N PRO A 397 20.79 0.79 18.45
CA PRO A 397 20.23 1.84 19.31
C PRO A 397 19.37 1.23 20.41
N SER A 398 19.48 1.74 21.64
CA SER A 398 18.76 1.21 22.81
C SER A 398 17.24 1.10 22.60
N LYS A 399 16.65 2.04 21.86
CA LYS A 399 15.22 2.04 21.48
C LYS A 399 14.77 0.83 20.65
N HIS A 400 15.68 0.07 20.04
CA HIS A 400 15.37 -1.15 19.29
C HIS A 400 15.38 -2.41 20.17
N ILE A 401 15.85 -2.30 21.41
CA ILE A 401 15.90 -3.42 22.36
C ILE A 401 14.54 -3.63 22.99
N LEU A 402 14.07 -4.87 22.97
CA LEU A 402 12.87 -5.33 23.66
C LEU A 402 13.28 -6.21 24.84
N PRO A 403 13.25 -5.73 26.09
CA PRO A 403 13.51 -6.57 27.25
C PRO A 403 12.47 -7.70 27.36
N ILE A 404 12.95 -8.93 27.57
CA ILE A 404 12.11 -10.13 27.66
C ILE A 404 12.39 -10.88 28.96
N GLY A 405 11.46 -11.73 29.38
CA GLY A 405 11.60 -12.48 30.64
C GLY A 405 12.67 -13.57 30.58
N ARG A 406 12.92 -14.15 29.41
CA ARG A 406 13.86 -15.26 29.18
C ARG A 406 14.32 -15.28 27.72
N PRO A 407 15.60 -15.59 27.42
CA PRO A 407 16.11 -15.64 26.07
C PRO A 407 15.82 -17.01 25.46
N ASP A 408 14.56 -17.31 25.17
CA ASP A 408 14.13 -18.63 24.68
C ASP A 408 13.88 -18.61 23.16
N PRO A 409 14.05 -19.75 22.46
CA PRO A 409 13.80 -19.82 21.02
C PRO A 409 12.34 -19.54 20.67
N GLU A 410 11.37 -19.81 21.54
CA GLU A 410 9.97 -19.50 21.27
C GLU A 410 9.72 -17.99 21.15
N VAL A 411 10.51 -17.16 21.86
CA VAL A 411 10.42 -15.71 21.76
C VAL A 411 10.77 -15.23 20.36
N ILE A 412 11.76 -15.85 19.70
CA ILE A 412 12.17 -15.46 18.34
C ILE A 412 11.00 -15.60 17.36
N ALA A 413 10.24 -16.69 17.45
CA ALA A 413 9.13 -16.97 16.54
C ALA A 413 7.95 -16.00 16.76
N MET A 414 7.82 -15.43 17.96
CA MET A 414 6.78 -14.45 18.27
C MET A 414 7.05 -13.07 17.67
N LEU A 415 8.30 -12.71 17.41
CA LEU A 415 8.67 -11.35 16.96
C LEU A 415 8.08 -11.03 15.59
N THR A 416 8.50 -11.71 14.53
CA THR A 416 7.93 -11.47 13.19
C THR A 416 6.60 -12.19 13.00
N SER A 417 6.56 -13.50 13.19
CA SER A 417 5.39 -14.31 12.82
C SER A 417 4.22 -14.13 13.80
N GLY A 418 4.48 -14.19 15.10
CA GLY A 418 3.46 -14.00 16.13
C GLY A 418 2.84 -12.60 16.12
N LEU A 419 3.68 -11.55 16.07
CA LEU A 419 3.21 -10.16 16.00
C LEU A 419 2.34 -9.93 14.77
N THR A 420 2.76 -10.44 13.59
CA THR A 420 1.98 -10.31 12.36
C THR A 420 0.61 -10.97 12.51
N ALA A 421 0.55 -12.17 13.09
CA ALA A 421 -0.71 -12.87 13.34
C ALA A 421 -1.63 -12.11 14.32
N SER A 422 -1.08 -11.58 15.43
CA SER A 422 -1.86 -10.80 16.40
C SER A 422 -2.37 -9.49 15.79
N ILE A 423 -1.57 -8.77 15.01
CA ILE A 423 -2.05 -7.56 14.32
C ILE A 423 -3.17 -7.91 13.34
N ALA A 424 -3.03 -9.00 12.57
CA ALA A 424 -4.04 -9.43 11.62
C ALA A 424 -5.37 -9.78 12.31
N LEU A 425 -5.33 -10.52 13.42
CA LEU A 425 -6.55 -10.96 14.12
C LEU A 425 -7.12 -9.87 15.02
N ASP A 426 -6.31 -9.26 15.88
CA ASP A 426 -6.79 -8.36 16.93
C ASP A 426 -7.02 -6.93 16.42
N LYS A 427 -6.16 -6.43 15.53
CA LYS A 427 -6.26 -5.03 15.05
C LYS A 427 -7.06 -4.91 13.77
N ALA A 428 -6.74 -5.72 12.76
CA ALA A 428 -7.44 -5.67 11.48
C ALA A 428 -8.76 -6.46 11.53
N GLY A 429 -8.72 -7.69 12.05
CA GLY A 429 -9.87 -8.57 12.14
C GLY A 429 -10.81 -8.28 13.31
N GLN A 430 -10.37 -7.52 14.32
CA GLN A 430 -11.10 -7.24 15.57
C GLN A 430 -11.71 -8.51 16.17
N MET A 431 -10.89 -9.58 16.24
CA MET A 431 -11.31 -10.92 16.57
C MET A 431 -12.07 -10.99 17.91
N GLU A 432 -13.31 -11.50 17.85
CA GLU A 432 -14.15 -11.84 19.00
C GLU A 432 -14.01 -13.32 19.38
N SER A 433 -14.78 -13.79 20.36
CA SER A 433 -14.86 -15.22 20.75
C SER A 433 -16.07 -15.93 20.15
N ARG A 434 -16.04 -17.27 20.10
CA ARG A 434 -17.13 -18.14 19.61
C ARG A 434 -17.54 -17.90 18.14
N LYS A 435 -16.66 -17.32 17.34
CA LYS A 435 -16.82 -17.19 15.88
C LYS A 435 -16.10 -18.32 15.15
N VAL A 436 -16.26 -18.34 13.83
CA VAL A 436 -15.47 -19.18 12.93
C VAL A 436 -14.39 -18.32 12.29
N VAL A 437 -13.13 -18.74 12.40
CA VAL A 437 -11.97 -18.08 11.80
C VAL A 437 -11.40 -18.99 10.72
N LEU A 438 -11.40 -18.51 9.48
CA LEU A 438 -10.72 -19.18 8.37
C LEU A 438 -9.27 -18.67 8.28
N VAL A 439 -8.31 -19.57 8.46
CA VAL A 439 -6.89 -19.26 8.27
C VAL A 439 -6.41 -19.93 6.99
N THR A 440 -5.99 -19.15 6.00
CA THR A 440 -5.39 -19.67 4.77
C THR A 440 -3.89 -19.84 4.91
N ALA A 441 -3.32 -20.83 4.20
CA ALA A 441 -1.91 -21.20 4.34
C ALA A 441 -1.48 -21.43 5.81
N ALA A 442 -2.37 -22.02 6.60
CA ALA A 442 -2.34 -22.01 8.05
C ALA A 442 -1.14 -22.74 8.67
N ALA A 443 -0.50 -23.66 7.94
CA ALA A 443 0.69 -24.35 8.42
C ALA A 443 2.00 -23.57 8.16
N GLY A 444 1.92 -22.34 7.66
CA GLY A 444 3.08 -21.46 7.50
C GLY A 444 3.48 -20.76 8.80
N GLY A 445 4.63 -20.07 8.79
CA GLY A 445 5.21 -19.40 9.97
C GLY A 445 4.24 -18.51 10.73
N THR A 446 3.54 -17.61 10.03
CA THR A 446 2.49 -16.75 10.60
C THR A 446 1.16 -17.50 10.79
N GLY A 447 0.78 -18.35 9.85
CA GLY A 447 -0.51 -19.04 9.86
C GLY A 447 -0.73 -19.88 11.11
N GLN A 448 0.31 -20.55 11.60
CA GLN A 448 0.21 -21.41 12.78
C GLN A 448 0.00 -20.60 14.06
N PHE A 449 0.51 -19.37 14.13
CA PHE A 449 0.20 -18.45 15.22
C PHE A 449 -1.23 -17.95 15.12
N ALA A 450 -1.71 -17.62 13.92
CA ALA A 450 -3.10 -17.19 13.73
C ALA A 450 -4.09 -18.28 14.17
N VAL A 451 -3.81 -19.55 13.86
CA VAL A 451 -4.57 -20.71 14.36
C VAL A 451 -4.61 -20.72 15.89
N GLN A 452 -3.43 -20.71 16.52
CA GLN A 452 -3.32 -20.82 17.98
C GLN A 452 -4.00 -19.64 18.70
N LEU A 453 -3.77 -18.42 18.24
CA LEU A 453 -4.39 -17.21 18.80
C LEU A 453 -5.92 -17.25 18.66
N ALA A 454 -6.43 -17.67 17.50
CA ALA A 454 -7.87 -17.83 17.30
C ALA A 454 -8.47 -18.91 18.21
N LYS A 455 -7.78 -20.05 18.39
CA LYS A 455 -8.20 -21.10 19.34
C LYS A 455 -8.19 -20.61 20.78
N LEU A 456 -7.14 -19.89 21.20
CA LEU A 456 -7.04 -19.30 22.54
C LEU A 456 -8.16 -18.28 22.81
N ALA A 457 -8.59 -17.54 21.79
CA ALA A 457 -9.74 -16.65 21.87
C ALA A 457 -11.10 -17.37 21.91
N GLY A 458 -11.12 -18.71 21.90
CA GLY A 458 -12.34 -19.52 21.99
C GLY A 458 -13.11 -19.62 20.67
N ASN A 459 -12.43 -19.46 19.53
CA ASN A 459 -13.05 -19.60 18.21
C ASN A 459 -12.95 -21.03 17.67
N LYS A 460 -13.85 -21.35 16.74
CA LYS A 460 -13.67 -22.47 15.82
C LYS A 460 -12.75 -22.05 14.70
N VAL A 461 -11.77 -22.87 14.37
CA VAL A 461 -10.79 -22.58 13.31
C VAL A 461 -10.99 -23.55 12.16
N VAL A 462 -11.17 -22.99 10.97
CA VAL A 462 -11.06 -23.69 9.70
C VAL A 462 -9.72 -23.30 9.10
N ALA A 463 -8.91 -24.27 8.68
CA ALA A 463 -7.57 -24.01 8.20
C ALA A 463 -7.35 -24.63 6.82
N THR A 464 -6.75 -23.88 5.89
CA THR A 464 -6.34 -24.42 4.60
C THR A 464 -4.84 -24.63 4.53
N CYS A 465 -4.42 -25.75 3.94
CA CYS A 465 -3.01 -26.07 3.71
C CYS A 465 -2.85 -26.97 2.48
N GLY A 466 -1.63 -27.14 2.01
CA GLY A 466 -1.31 -28.09 0.93
C GLY A 466 -0.39 -29.19 1.40
N GLY A 467 -0.91 -30.41 1.50
CA GLY A 467 -0.18 -31.63 1.82
C GLY A 467 -0.44 -32.20 3.23
N LYS A 468 -0.35 -33.53 3.33
CA LYS A 468 -0.70 -34.33 4.53
C LYS A 468 0.04 -33.94 5.80
N GLU A 469 1.34 -33.68 5.72
CA GLU A 469 2.14 -33.30 6.91
C GLU A 469 1.68 -31.99 7.53
N LYS A 470 1.41 -30.98 6.70
CA LYS A 470 0.86 -29.69 7.14
C LYS A 470 -0.54 -29.86 7.72
N ALA A 471 -1.34 -30.73 7.12
CA ALA A 471 -2.68 -31.03 7.63
C ALA A 471 -2.62 -31.70 9.02
N ARG A 472 -1.66 -32.60 9.24
CA ARG A 472 -1.41 -33.23 10.55
C ARG A 472 -1.01 -32.21 11.61
N LEU A 473 -0.03 -31.36 11.31
CA LEU A 473 0.39 -30.27 12.21
C LEU A 473 -0.80 -29.40 12.63
N LEU A 474 -1.67 -29.02 11.69
CA LEU A 474 -2.84 -28.20 11.99
C LEU A 474 -3.85 -28.89 12.91
N LYS A 475 -4.03 -30.21 12.78
CA LYS A 475 -4.85 -30.98 13.71
C LYS A 475 -4.25 -30.99 15.12
N GLU A 476 -2.93 -31.15 15.23
CA GLU A 476 -2.22 -31.09 16.52
C GLU A 476 -2.34 -29.72 17.19
N LEU A 477 -2.39 -28.65 16.39
CA LEU A 477 -2.65 -27.28 16.86
C LEU A 477 -4.13 -27.01 17.23
N GLY A 478 -5.01 -28.01 17.16
CA GLY A 478 -6.40 -27.92 17.59
C GLY A 478 -7.35 -27.29 16.56
N VAL A 479 -6.99 -27.29 15.27
CA VAL A 479 -7.90 -26.85 14.19
C VAL A 479 -9.12 -27.77 14.13
N ASP A 480 -10.31 -27.18 14.08
CA ASP A 480 -11.59 -27.90 14.03
C ASP A 480 -11.86 -28.51 12.65
N ARG A 481 -11.49 -27.82 11.56
CA ARG A 481 -11.57 -28.34 10.18
C ARG A 481 -10.33 -27.98 9.38
N VAL A 482 -9.58 -28.99 8.99
CA VAL A 482 -8.44 -28.85 8.07
C VAL A 482 -8.88 -29.19 6.65
N ILE A 483 -8.62 -28.29 5.71
CA ILE A 483 -8.86 -28.45 4.27
C ILE A 483 -7.50 -28.58 3.58
N ASP A 484 -7.22 -29.75 3.02
CA ASP A 484 -6.03 -29.99 2.20
C ASP A 484 -6.37 -29.79 0.72
N TYR A 485 -6.10 -28.61 0.19
CA TYR A 485 -6.47 -28.23 -1.18
C TYR A 485 -5.69 -29.00 -2.26
N LYS A 486 -4.75 -29.89 -1.90
CA LYS A 486 -4.12 -30.80 -2.86
C LYS A 486 -4.93 -32.06 -3.13
N ILE A 487 -5.87 -32.40 -2.25
CA ILE A 487 -6.67 -33.63 -2.33
C ILE A 487 -8.17 -33.38 -2.22
N GLU A 488 -8.58 -32.20 -1.75
CA GLU A 488 -9.96 -31.76 -1.65
C GLU A 488 -10.21 -30.61 -2.63
N ASP A 489 -11.21 -30.77 -3.51
CA ASP A 489 -11.68 -29.69 -4.38
C ASP A 489 -12.73 -28.85 -3.63
N ILE A 490 -12.35 -27.62 -3.32
CA ILE A 490 -13.20 -26.67 -2.57
C ILE A 490 -14.35 -26.16 -3.43
N LYS A 491 -14.30 -26.29 -4.77
CA LYS A 491 -15.35 -25.80 -5.68
C LYS A 491 -16.57 -26.72 -5.79
N THR A 492 -16.43 -28.01 -5.48
CA THR A 492 -17.49 -29.02 -5.70
C THR A 492 -18.25 -29.41 -4.41
N GLY A 493 -17.90 -28.82 -3.25
CA GLY A 493 -18.43 -29.20 -1.95
C GLY A 493 -19.75 -28.55 -1.50
N TYR A 494 -20.41 -27.73 -2.33
CA TYR A 494 -21.75 -27.17 -2.04
C TYR A 494 -22.82 -27.86 -2.91
N SER A 495 -23.01 -29.15 -2.66
CA SER A 495 -24.19 -29.91 -3.07
C SER A 495 -24.63 -30.76 -1.88
N GLY A 496 -25.34 -30.11 -0.96
CA GLY A 496 -25.88 -30.72 0.27
C GLY A 496 -26.74 -29.74 1.04
#